data_AF-A0AAD6H5D0-F1
#
_entry.id   AF-A0AAD6H5D0-F1
#
_cell.length_a   1.000
_cell.length_b   1.000
_cell.length_c   1.000
_cell.angle_alpha   90.00
_cell.angle_beta   90.00
_cell.angle_gamma   90.00
#
_symmetry.space_group_name_H-M   'P 1'
#
loop_
_entity.id
_entity.type
_entity.pdbx_description
1 polymer ?
#
loop_
_entity_poly.entity_id
_entity_poly.type
_entity_poly.pdbx_seq_one_letter_code
_entity_poly.pdbx_strand_id
1 'polypeptide(L)'
;MAEFIDILQQRVNKLAEKVAQYTKNKQIMEETHAIATLVRTESRKRKKLPSKAVTELEPSKIPDLFFLKEGDPTDDELRPKDHEMVPLPGHLEIVLDDYALATGGSPANEAMLRSRIDAIMLCTLAMMKRECVYNPRLSTGSIQSTDSIRSLHLQFERSIKTPWKVEGTEYLLSGVVDYSLWFGTPQNYETNLVMVEAKRVGALDSGMFQCLAFMAIIHHARKKANMKNTSVYGIVTDSFRWDFIQIRGNSEYITRRYRWKYRKVQIVSLLYKIFETTAHSSSIQPQPQRKRWREGSDTEFTAELEQPRRG
;
A
#
# COMPACT_ATOMS: atom_id res chain seq x y z
N MET A 1 -25.90 -25.69 62.06
CA MET A 1 -26.58 -24.42 61.71
C MET A 1 -25.59 -23.29 61.40
N ALA A 2 -24.57 -23.04 62.23
CA ALA A 2 -23.59 -21.97 61.98
C ALA A 2 -22.85 -22.10 60.63
N GLU A 3 -22.40 -23.31 60.28
CA GLU A 3 -21.70 -23.59 59.02
C GLU A 3 -22.56 -23.32 57.77
N PHE A 4 -23.86 -23.61 57.85
CA PHE A 4 -24.80 -23.35 56.76
C PHE A 4 -25.01 -21.85 56.53
N ILE A 5 -25.04 -21.05 57.60
CA ILE A 5 -25.17 -19.59 57.52
C ILE A 5 -23.90 -18.96 56.93
N ASP A 6 -22.71 -19.46 57.27
CA ASP A 6 -21.46 -18.96 56.71
C ASP A 6 -21.36 -19.22 55.19
N ILE A 7 -21.74 -20.41 54.74
CA ILE A 7 -21.78 -20.77 53.31
C ILE A 7 -22.76 -19.86 52.54
N LEU A 8 -23.91 -19.54 53.14
CA LEU A 8 -24.89 -18.62 52.53
C LEU A 8 -24.32 -17.20 52.40
N GLN A 9 -23.66 -16.69 53.43
CA GLN A 9 -23.05 -15.36 53.42
C GLN A 9 -21.98 -15.24 52.32
N GLN A 10 -21.12 -16.25 52.18
CA GLN A 10 -20.11 -16.29 51.13
C GLN A 10 -20.73 -16.26 49.71
N ARG A 11 -21.83 -16.98 49.50
CA ARG A 11 -22.53 -17.00 48.20
C ARG A 11 -23.19 -15.67 47.87
N VAL A 12 -23.79 -15.00 48.86
CA VAL A 12 -24.41 -13.67 48.68
C VAL A 12 -23.35 -12.62 48.32
N ASN A 13 -22.21 -12.62 49.01
CA ASN A 13 -21.12 -11.68 48.72
C ASN A 13 -20.57 -11.88 47.30
N LYS A 14 -20.36 -13.14 46.88
CA LYS A 14 -19.92 -13.48 45.52
C LYS A 14 -20.93 -13.09 44.45
N LEU A 15 -22.23 -13.15 44.76
CA LEU A 15 -23.29 -12.69 43.86
C LEU A 15 -23.29 -11.16 43.73
N ALA A 16 -23.12 -10.44 44.85
CA ALA A 16 -23.04 -8.98 44.87
C ALA A 16 -21.87 -8.46 44.02
N GLU A 17 -20.70 -9.10 44.12
CA GLU A 17 -19.54 -8.78 43.27
C GLU A 17 -19.84 -8.96 41.77
N LYS A 18 -20.47 -10.07 41.40
CA LYS A 18 -20.88 -10.34 40.01
C LYS A 18 -21.89 -9.31 39.49
N VAL A 19 -22.87 -8.94 40.32
CA VAL A 19 -23.88 -7.93 39.98
C VAL A 19 -23.23 -6.54 39.81
N ALA A 20 -22.31 -6.15 40.68
CA ALA A 20 -21.57 -4.89 40.57
C ALA A 20 -20.74 -4.82 39.27
N GLN A 21 -20.08 -5.92 38.90
CA GLN A 21 -19.33 -6.02 37.65
C GLN A 21 -20.24 -5.91 36.42
N TYR A 22 -21.42 -6.53 36.44
CA TYR A 22 -22.42 -6.43 35.36
C TYR A 22 -22.91 -4.99 35.18
N THR A 23 -23.23 -4.29 36.27
CA THR A 23 -23.64 -2.88 36.23
C THR A 23 -22.56 -1.99 35.65
N LYS A 24 -21.28 -2.19 36.05
CA LYS A 24 -20.14 -1.45 35.49
C LYS A 24 -19.97 -1.70 33.99
N ASN A 25 -20.11 -2.95 33.54
CA ASN A 25 -20.03 -3.29 32.12
C ASN A 25 -21.16 -2.66 31.30
N LYS A 26 -22.38 -2.60 31.86
CA LYS A 26 -23.52 -1.93 31.21
C LYS A 26 -23.24 -0.43 31.03
N GLN A 27 -22.74 0.23 32.07
CA GLN A 27 -22.38 1.65 32.01
C GLN A 27 -21.27 1.93 30.99
N ILE A 28 -20.25 1.06 30.90
CA ILE A 28 -19.20 1.15 29.87
C ILE A 28 -19.79 1.02 28.46
N MET A 29 -20.73 0.09 28.24
CA MET A 29 -21.37 -0.05 26.93
C MET A 29 -22.22 1.18 26.56
N GLU A 30 -22.95 1.74 27.51
CA GLU A 30 -23.75 2.96 27.31
C GLU A 30 -22.86 4.17 26.97
N GLU A 31 -21.75 4.37 27.70
CA GLU A 31 -20.77 5.40 27.39
C GLU A 31 -20.10 5.18 26.03
N THR A 32 -19.74 3.94 25.69
CA THR A 32 -19.16 3.61 24.38
C THR A 32 -20.15 3.92 23.25
N HIS A 33 -21.43 3.63 23.45
CA HIS A 33 -22.48 3.95 22.50
C HIS A 33 -22.71 5.47 22.39
N ALA A 34 -22.67 6.19 23.50
CA ALA A 34 -22.77 7.66 23.53
C ALA A 34 -21.61 8.31 22.78
N ILE A 35 -20.37 7.85 23.00
CA ILE A 35 -19.17 8.29 22.28
C ILE A 35 -19.31 7.98 20.79
N ALA A 36 -19.72 6.77 20.42
CA ALA A 36 -19.93 6.40 19.02
C ALA A 36 -21.00 7.28 18.34
N THR A 37 -22.04 7.66 19.08
CA THR A 37 -23.10 8.55 18.60
C THR A 37 -22.59 9.98 18.44
N LEU A 38 -21.81 10.50 19.39
CA LEU A 38 -21.15 11.81 19.31
C LEU A 38 -20.20 11.87 18.11
N VAL A 39 -19.35 10.86 17.92
CA VAL A 39 -18.44 10.76 16.76
C VAL A 39 -19.21 10.74 15.44
N ARG A 40 -20.31 9.97 15.35
CA ARG A 40 -21.20 9.96 14.17
C ARG A 40 -21.90 11.30 13.92
N THR A 41 -22.21 12.03 14.98
CA THR A 41 -22.90 13.33 14.87
C THR A 41 -21.93 14.41 14.42
N GLU A 42 -20.71 14.43 14.96
CA GLU A 42 -19.66 15.34 14.51
C GLU A 42 -19.15 15.01 13.10
N SER A 43 -19.06 13.74 12.73
CA SER A 43 -18.71 13.37 11.35
C SER A 43 -19.77 13.81 10.33
N ARG A 44 -21.06 13.87 10.73
CA ARG A 44 -22.16 14.41 9.91
C ARG A 44 -22.15 15.93 9.82
N LYS A 45 -21.58 16.64 10.80
CA LYS A 45 -21.48 18.11 10.82
C LYS A 45 -20.26 18.66 10.08
N ARG A 46 -19.22 17.86 9.85
CA ARG A 46 -18.10 18.26 8.99
C ARG A 46 -18.63 18.58 7.60
N LYS A 47 -18.41 19.82 7.12
CA LYS A 47 -18.66 20.18 5.71
C LYS A 47 -17.93 19.15 4.84
N LYS A 48 -18.69 18.40 4.04
CA LYS A 48 -18.09 17.48 3.07
C LYS A 48 -17.27 18.32 2.10
N LEU A 49 -15.96 18.08 2.09
CA LEU A 49 -15.07 18.68 1.10
C LEU A 49 -15.56 18.29 -0.29
N PRO A 50 -15.52 19.21 -1.28
CA PRO A 50 -15.76 18.83 -2.67
C PRO A 50 -14.76 17.76 -3.08
N SER A 51 -15.20 16.71 -3.78
CA SER A 51 -14.28 15.70 -4.29
C SER A 51 -13.69 16.13 -5.63
N LYS A 52 -12.42 15.80 -5.86
CA LYS A 52 -11.72 16.02 -7.12
C LYS A 52 -10.89 14.78 -7.43
N ALA A 53 -11.03 14.21 -8.61
CA ALA A 53 -10.27 13.00 -8.96
C ALA A 53 -8.82 13.36 -9.27
N VAL A 54 -7.87 12.46 -8.97
CA VAL A 54 -6.47 12.63 -9.38
C VAL A 54 -6.33 12.73 -10.90
N THR A 55 -7.20 12.06 -11.65
CA THR A 55 -7.25 12.10 -13.12
C THR A 55 -7.73 13.45 -13.68
N GLU A 56 -8.36 14.29 -12.86
CA GLU A 56 -8.81 15.65 -13.22
C GLU A 56 -7.75 16.72 -12.94
N LEU A 57 -6.62 16.34 -12.33
CA LEU A 57 -5.50 17.25 -12.13
C LEU A 57 -4.78 17.48 -13.46
N GLU A 58 -4.37 18.73 -13.71
CA GLU A 58 -3.56 19.06 -14.88
C GLU A 58 -2.18 18.37 -14.74
N PRO A 59 -1.78 17.47 -15.65
CA PRO A 59 -0.55 16.67 -15.48
C PRO A 59 0.71 17.52 -15.29
N SER A 60 0.83 18.61 -16.04
CA SER A 60 1.94 19.56 -15.98
C SER A 60 2.08 20.25 -14.61
N LYS A 61 0.99 20.35 -13.84
CA LYS A 61 0.95 21.00 -12.53
C LYS A 61 1.18 20.05 -11.37
N ILE A 62 1.21 18.74 -11.61
CA ILE A 62 1.32 17.74 -10.55
C ILE A 62 2.63 17.92 -9.75
N PRO A 63 3.82 18.07 -10.37
CA PRO A 63 5.03 18.31 -9.59
C PRO A 63 4.91 19.53 -8.67
N ASP A 64 4.45 20.66 -9.20
CA ASP A 64 4.30 21.90 -8.42
C ASP A 64 3.25 21.77 -7.30
N LEU A 65 2.09 21.17 -7.60
CA LEU A 65 0.99 20.97 -6.66
C LEU A 65 1.40 20.14 -5.44
N PHE A 66 2.35 19.22 -5.63
CA PHE A 66 2.86 18.33 -4.59
C PHE A 66 4.26 18.71 -4.09
N PHE A 67 4.78 19.88 -4.49
CA PHE A 67 6.10 20.38 -4.09
C PHE A 67 7.23 19.40 -4.45
N LEU A 68 7.08 18.71 -5.58
CA LEU A 68 8.07 17.78 -6.11
C LEU A 68 9.00 18.49 -7.09
N LYS A 69 10.24 18.02 -7.15
CA LYS A 69 11.23 18.47 -8.14
C LYS A 69 11.67 17.28 -8.98
N GLU A 70 11.81 17.48 -10.28
CA GLU A 70 12.45 16.46 -11.12
C GLU A 70 13.95 16.47 -10.83
N GLY A 71 14.52 15.28 -10.68
CA GLY A 71 15.96 15.09 -10.53
C GLY A 71 16.48 14.07 -11.53
N ASP A 72 17.79 14.09 -11.74
CA ASP A 72 18.46 13.07 -12.53
C ASP A 72 18.76 11.83 -11.67
N PRO A 73 18.49 10.62 -12.19
CA PRO A 73 18.92 9.39 -11.52
C PRO A 73 20.44 9.27 -11.60
N THR A 74 21.09 8.95 -10.48
CA THR A 74 22.49 8.50 -10.50
C THR A 74 22.62 7.17 -11.24
N ASP A 75 23.83 6.79 -11.64
CA ASP A 75 24.05 5.54 -12.39
C ASP A 75 23.51 4.29 -11.68
N ASP A 76 23.55 4.30 -10.34
CA ASP A 76 23.14 3.20 -9.46
C ASP A 76 21.63 3.19 -9.11
N GLU A 77 20.93 4.33 -9.23
CA GLU A 77 19.52 4.41 -8.86
C GLU A 77 18.61 3.76 -9.90
N LEU A 78 17.59 3.05 -9.40
CA LEU A 78 16.66 2.29 -10.23
C LEU A 78 17.37 1.33 -11.21
N ARG A 79 18.56 0.84 -10.82
CA ARG A 79 19.35 -0.15 -11.54
C ARG A 79 19.71 -1.29 -10.60
N PRO A 80 19.40 -2.53 -10.95
CA PRO A 80 20.00 -3.67 -10.28
C PRO A 80 21.48 -3.75 -10.64
N LYS A 81 22.35 -3.90 -9.64
CA LYS A 81 23.77 -4.25 -9.80
C LYS A 81 23.90 -5.72 -10.17
N ASP A 82 25.04 -6.14 -10.69
CA ASP A 82 25.24 -7.52 -11.17
C ASP A 82 24.95 -8.59 -10.09
N HIS A 83 25.26 -8.30 -8.82
CA HIS A 83 24.96 -9.18 -7.69
C HIS A 83 23.52 -9.09 -7.17
N GLU A 84 22.75 -8.07 -7.59
CA GLU A 84 21.32 -7.90 -7.30
C GLU A 84 20.44 -8.50 -8.42
N MET A 85 21.06 -9.04 -9.47
CA MET A 85 20.34 -9.67 -10.59
C MET A 85 19.76 -11.02 -10.16
N VAL A 86 18.46 -11.20 -10.38
CA VAL A 86 17.75 -12.46 -10.12
C VAL A 86 17.32 -13.10 -11.45
N PRO A 87 17.25 -14.44 -11.53
CA PRO A 87 16.72 -15.10 -12.71
C PRO A 87 15.24 -14.76 -12.92
N LEU A 88 14.74 -15.00 -14.13
CA LEU A 88 13.30 -14.93 -14.37
C LEU A 88 12.60 -16.06 -13.59
N PRO A 89 11.38 -15.83 -13.07
CA PRO A 89 10.59 -16.91 -12.50
C PRO A 89 10.39 -18.01 -13.55
N GLY A 90 10.71 -19.27 -13.20
CA GLY A 90 10.93 -20.32 -14.21
C GLY A 90 9.77 -20.60 -15.18
N HIS A 91 8.52 -20.31 -14.81
CA HIS A 91 7.34 -20.49 -15.68
C HIS A 91 6.87 -19.20 -16.36
N LEU A 92 7.45 -18.04 -16.02
CA LEU A 92 6.97 -16.75 -16.51
C LEU A 92 7.14 -16.61 -18.02
N GLU A 93 8.25 -17.11 -18.58
CA GLU A 93 8.47 -17.03 -20.03
C GLU A 93 7.44 -17.85 -20.79
N ILE A 94 7.20 -19.10 -20.37
CA ILE A 94 6.20 -19.98 -20.97
C ILE A 94 4.82 -19.32 -20.92
N VAL A 95 4.43 -18.78 -19.76
CA VAL A 95 3.14 -18.07 -19.63
C VAL A 95 3.06 -16.87 -20.58
N LEU A 96 4.10 -16.05 -20.68
CA LEU A 96 4.06 -14.87 -21.54
C LEU A 96 4.14 -15.21 -23.05
N ASP A 97 4.73 -16.35 -23.41
CA ASP A 97 4.74 -16.91 -24.75
C ASP A 97 3.36 -17.45 -25.12
N ASP A 98 2.68 -18.14 -24.20
CA ASP A 98 1.29 -18.60 -24.37
C ASP A 98 0.34 -17.43 -24.61
N TYR A 99 0.55 -16.30 -23.94
CA TYR A 99 -0.19 -15.07 -24.22
C TYR A 99 0.02 -14.62 -25.67
N ALA A 100 1.27 -14.58 -26.14
CA ALA A 100 1.57 -14.17 -27.51
C ALA A 100 0.96 -15.13 -28.54
N LEU A 101 0.99 -16.44 -28.25
CA LEU A 101 0.39 -17.46 -29.11
C LEU A 101 -1.14 -17.34 -29.16
N ALA A 102 -1.79 -17.18 -27.99
CA ALA A 102 -3.25 -17.11 -27.89
C ALA A 102 -3.84 -15.77 -28.37
N THR A 103 -3.09 -14.67 -28.24
CA THR A 103 -3.59 -13.31 -28.51
C THR A 103 -2.92 -12.62 -29.69
N GLY A 104 -1.95 -13.23 -30.36
CA GLY A 104 -1.10 -12.59 -31.37
C GLY A 104 -1.85 -11.97 -32.57
N GLY A 105 -3.06 -12.44 -32.87
CA GLY A 105 -3.93 -11.85 -33.91
C GLY A 105 -4.90 -10.77 -33.40
N SER A 106 -4.95 -10.52 -32.09
CA SER A 106 -5.86 -9.57 -31.46
C SER A 106 -5.16 -8.24 -31.13
N PRO A 107 -5.87 -7.10 -31.25
CA PRO A 107 -5.31 -5.82 -30.80
C PRO A 107 -5.09 -5.85 -29.28
N ALA A 108 -3.97 -5.28 -28.84
CA ALA A 108 -3.69 -5.12 -27.43
C ALA A 108 -4.75 -4.22 -26.77
N ASN A 109 -5.42 -4.75 -25.74
CA ASN A 109 -6.37 -4.01 -24.93
C ASN A 109 -5.97 -4.01 -23.45
N GLU A 110 -6.61 -3.17 -22.67
CA GLU A 110 -6.29 -2.97 -21.25
C GLU A 110 -6.37 -4.27 -20.43
N ALA A 111 -7.35 -5.14 -20.71
CA ALA A 111 -7.50 -6.41 -20.02
C ALA A 111 -6.31 -7.35 -20.30
N MET A 112 -5.85 -7.44 -21.55
CA MET A 112 -4.68 -8.23 -21.93
C MET A 112 -3.38 -7.66 -21.33
N LEU A 113 -3.24 -6.33 -21.27
CA LEU A 113 -2.07 -5.70 -20.67
C LEU A 113 -2.04 -5.94 -19.15
N ARG A 114 -3.18 -5.78 -18.46
CA ARG A 114 -3.32 -6.08 -17.03
C ARG A 114 -2.99 -7.53 -16.72
N SER A 115 -3.51 -8.49 -17.48
CA SER A 115 -3.22 -9.91 -17.21
C SER A 115 -1.74 -10.27 -17.42
N ARG A 116 -1.04 -9.64 -18.38
CA ARG A 116 0.43 -9.75 -18.50
C ARG A 116 1.15 -9.14 -17.30
N ILE A 117 0.72 -7.98 -16.82
CA ILE A 117 1.27 -7.33 -15.62
C ILE A 117 1.04 -8.21 -14.38
N ASP A 118 -0.15 -8.81 -14.23
CA ASP A 118 -0.49 -9.74 -13.16
C ASP A 118 0.49 -10.90 -13.11
N ALA A 119 0.72 -11.55 -14.26
CA ALA A 119 1.67 -12.65 -14.37
C ALA A 119 3.07 -12.22 -13.91
N ILE A 120 3.58 -11.08 -14.39
CA ILE A 120 4.92 -10.59 -14.03
C ILE A 120 5.01 -10.27 -12.53
N MET A 121 4.05 -9.52 -11.99
CA MET A 121 4.06 -9.07 -10.59
C MET A 121 3.88 -10.25 -9.62
N LEU A 122 2.89 -11.12 -9.88
CA LEU A 122 2.59 -12.27 -9.02
C LEU A 122 3.70 -13.31 -9.07
N CYS A 123 4.22 -13.66 -10.26
CA CYS A 123 5.32 -14.63 -10.37
C CYS A 123 6.59 -14.11 -9.68
N THR A 124 6.89 -12.81 -9.79
CA THR A 124 8.06 -12.20 -9.13
C THR A 124 7.91 -12.21 -7.61
N LEU A 125 6.75 -11.77 -7.09
CA LEU A 125 6.50 -11.79 -5.64
C LEU A 125 6.46 -13.21 -5.07
N ALA A 126 5.86 -14.16 -5.80
CA ALA A 126 5.82 -15.57 -5.41
C ALA A 126 7.22 -16.21 -5.41
N MET A 127 8.06 -15.91 -6.40
CA MET A 127 9.45 -16.33 -6.44
C MET A 127 10.19 -15.85 -5.19
N MET A 128 10.15 -14.54 -4.90
CA MET A 128 10.77 -13.96 -3.71
C MET A 128 10.28 -14.62 -2.41
N LYS A 129 8.96 -14.79 -2.27
CA LYS A 129 8.37 -15.44 -1.08
C LYS A 129 8.81 -16.89 -0.92
N ARG A 130 8.94 -17.64 -2.02
CA ARG A 130 9.43 -19.04 -1.99
C ARG A 130 10.91 -19.08 -1.64
N GLU A 131 11.74 -18.25 -2.26
CA GLU A 131 13.18 -18.19 -1.98
C GLU A 131 13.47 -17.87 -0.51
N CYS A 132 12.68 -16.99 0.11
CA CYS A 132 12.77 -16.69 1.54
C CYS A 132 12.46 -17.89 2.44
N VAL A 133 11.70 -18.88 1.97
CA VAL A 133 11.43 -20.13 2.71
C VAL A 133 12.62 -21.08 2.62
N TYR A 134 13.27 -21.16 1.45
CA TYR A 134 14.31 -22.16 1.18
C TYR A 134 15.73 -21.67 1.47
N ASN A 135 16.02 -20.37 1.36
CA ASN A 135 17.35 -19.79 1.58
C ASN A 135 17.29 -18.45 2.35
N PRO A 136 17.17 -18.48 3.69
CA PRO A 136 17.12 -17.27 4.53
C PRO A 136 18.39 -16.40 4.47
N ARG A 137 19.48 -16.88 3.84
CA ARG A 137 20.80 -16.22 3.79
C ARG A 137 21.14 -15.57 2.45
N LEU A 138 20.35 -15.79 1.39
CA LEU A 138 20.61 -15.24 0.05
C LEU A 138 19.86 -13.92 -0.23
N SER A 139 19.06 -13.43 0.72
CA SER A 139 18.73 -12.00 0.78
C SER A 139 20.03 -11.24 0.97
N THR A 140 20.54 -10.67 -0.11
CA THR A 140 21.82 -9.98 -0.20
C THR A 140 22.04 -9.05 0.99
N GLY A 141 22.89 -9.48 1.94
CA GLY A 141 23.53 -8.62 2.93
C GLY A 141 22.72 -8.19 4.15
N SER A 142 21.50 -8.69 4.37
CA SER A 142 20.65 -8.22 5.46
C SER A 142 20.11 -9.38 6.29
N ILE A 143 20.55 -9.46 7.55
CA ILE A 143 19.95 -10.31 8.58
C ILE A 143 18.53 -9.76 8.81
N GLN A 144 17.56 -10.14 7.99
CA GLN A 144 16.17 -9.75 8.17
C GLN A 144 15.24 -10.95 8.16
N SER A 145 14.21 -10.87 9.00
CA SER A 145 13.29 -11.97 9.24
C SER A 145 12.54 -12.29 7.96
N THR A 146 12.52 -13.57 7.62
CA THR A 146 11.62 -14.18 6.63
C THR A 146 10.16 -13.71 6.80
N ASP A 147 9.78 -13.33 8.02
CA ASP A 147 8.49 -12.76 8.39
C ASP A 147 8.19 -11.42 7.70
N SER A 148 9.20 -10.56 7.49
CA SER A 148 9.02 -9.25 6.82
C SER A 148 8.59 -9.44 5.36
N ILE A 149 9.23 -10.36 4.64
CA ILE A 149 8.89 -10.66 3.25
C ILE A 149 7.55 -11.42 3.15
N ARG A 150 7.26 -12.32 4.10
CA ARG A 150 5.95 -12.99 4.18
C ARG A 150 4.80 -11.99 4.34
N SER A 151 5.03 -10.91 5.06
CA SER A 151 4.06 -9.84 5.32
C SER A 151 3.80 -8.88 4.15
N LEU A 152 4.48 -9.04 3.01
CA LEU A 152 4.17 -8.27 1.81
C LEU A 152 2.89 -8.78 1.15
N HIS A 153 1.99 -7.88 0.79
CA HIS A 153 0.74 -8.19 0.15
C HIS A 153 0.57 -7.32 -1.09
N LEU A 154 0.38 -7.96 -2.24
CA LEU A 154 -0.07 -7.29 -3.45
C LEU A 154 -1.59 -7.16 -3.37
N GLN A 155 -2.09 -5.94 -3.55
CA GLN A 155 -3.50 -5.63 -3.59
C GLN A 155 -3.83 -4.96 -4.92
N PHE A 156 -4.85 -5.49 -5.58
CA PHE A 156 -5.47 -4.89 -6.77
C PHE A 156 -6.45 -3.80 -6.34
N GLU A 157 -6.59 -2.77 -7.18
CA GLU A 157 -7.60 -1.71 -7.05
C GLU A 157 -7.69 -1.10 -5.66
N ARG A 158 -6.72 -0.22 -5.33
CA ARG A 158 -6.72 0.47 -4.04
C ARG A 158 -7.26 1.88 -4.18
N SER A 159 -8.39 2.16 -3.53
CA SER A 159 -8.92 3.51 -3.38
C SER A 159 -8.06 4.34 -2.42
N ILE A 160 -7.68 5.54 -2.86
CA ILE A 160 -6.97 6.55 -2.06
C ILE A 160 -7.86 7.78 -1.98
N LYS A 161 -8.04 8.31 -0.77
CA LYS A 161 -8.73 9.58 -0.52
C LYS A 161 -7.92 10.42 0.46
N THR A 162 -7.67 11.68 0.13
CA THR A 162 -6.93 12.59 0.99
C THR A 162 -7.39 14.03 0.79
N PRO A 163 -7.58 14.82 1.86
CA PRO A 163 -7.72 16.26 1.73
C PRO A 163 -6.43 16.87 1.19
N TRP A 164 -6.58 17.70 0.17
CA TRP A 164 -5.47 18.45 -0.42
C TRP A 164 -5.95 19.82 -0.86
N LYS A 165 -5.05 20.81 -0.78
CA LYS A 165 -5.33 22.16 -1.23
C LYS A 165 -4.91 22.31 -2.70
N VAL A 166 -5.87 22.60 -3.56
CA VAL A 166 -5.66 22.88 -4.99
C VAL A 166 -6.07 24.33 -5.24
N GLU A 167 -5.13 25.17 -5.68
CA GLU A 167 -5.38 26.57 -6.04
C GLU A 167 -6.08 27.41 -4.95
N GLY A 168 -5.78 27.14 -3.68
CA GLY A 168 -6.41 27.87 -2.57
C GLY A 168 -7.61 27.17 -1.95
N THR A 169 -8.23 26.22 -2.64
CA THR A 169 -9.43 25.50 -2.20
C THR A 169 -9.09 24.09 -1.71
N GLU A 170 -9.66 23.68 -0.59
CA GLU A 170 -9.49 22.33 -0.04
C GLU A 170 -10.46 21.36 -0.73
N TYR A 171 -9.92 20.29 -1.32
CA TYR A 171 -10.65 19.21 -1.97
C TYR A 171 -10.34 17.88 -1.30
N LEU A 172 -11.28 16.94 -1.36
CA LEU A 172 -10.99 15.53 -1.13
C LEU A 172 -10.48 14.93 -2.45
N LEU A 173 -9.16 14.90 -2.62
CA LEU A 173 -8.53 14.20 -3.74
C LEU A 173 -8.82 12.71 -3.64
N SER A 174 -9.24 12.11 -4.75
CA SER A 174 -9.60 10.69 -4.79
C SER A 174 -9.12 9.99 -6.06
N GLY A 175 -8.92 8.69 -5.98
CA GLY A 175 -8.62 7.85 -7.13
C GLY A 175 -8.40 6.39 -6.76
N VAL A 176 -8.30 5.54 -7.77
CA VAL A 176 -8.02 4.11 -7.61
C VAL A 176 -6.72 3.80 -8.32
N VAL A 177 -5.85 3.09 -7.62
CA VAL A 177 -4.56 2.61 -8.14
C VAL A 177 -4.76 1.17 -8.60
N ASP A 178 -4.28 0.82 -9.81
CA ASP A 178 -4.44 -0.55 -10.32
C ASP A 178 -3.80 -1.59 -9.39
N TYR A 179 -2.57 -1.33 -8.92
CA TYR A 179 -1.88 -2.21 -7.98
C TYR A 179 -1.16 -1.45 -6.88
N SER A 180 -1.16 -2.06 -5.71
CA SER A 180 -0.46 -1.54 -4.55
C SER A 180 0.21 -2.67 -3.77
N LEU A 181 1.51 -2.56 -3.51
CA LEU A 181 2.24 -3.50 -2.65
C LEU A 181 2.42 -2.90 -1.26
N TRP A 182 1.87 -3.53 -0.22
CA TRP A 182 1.95 -3.05 1.16
C TRP A 182 2.46 -4.13 2.11
N PHE A 183 2.84 -3.72 3.33
CA PHE A 183 3.11 -4.63 4.44
C PHE A 183 2.52 -4.11 5.74
N GLY A 184 2.41 -5.01 6.73
CA GLY A 184 1.88 -4.72 8.05
C GLY A 184 0.57 -5.46 8.31
N THR A 185 -0.17 -5.05 9.34
CA THR A 185 -1.51 -5.58 9.56
C THR A 185 -2.54 -4.82 8.71
N PRO A 186 -3.71 -5.43 8.46
CA PRO A 186 -4.87 -4.76 7.87
C PRO A 186 -5.36 -3.46 8.54
N GLN A 187 -4.67 -2.96 9.56
CA GLN A 187 -5.02 -1.74 10.28
C GLN A 187 -3.92 -0.68 10.17
N ASN A 188 -2.73 -1.03 9.65
CA ASN A 188 -1.56 -0.17 9.47
C ASN A 188 -0.94 -0.37 8.07
N TYR A 189 -1.74 -0.16 7.02
CA TYR A 189 -1.40 -0.45 5.61
C TYR A 189 -0.41 0.51 4.94
N GLU A 190 -0.01 1.59 5.62
CA GLU A 190 0.61 2.77 4.98
C GLU A 190 2.12 2.66 4.80
N THR A 191 2.71 1.61 5.37
CA THR A 191 4.09 1.71 5.82
C THR A 191 5.06 1.79 4.66
N ASN A 192 4.91 0.99 3.60
CA ASN A 192 5.56 1.25 2.31
C ASN A 192 4.69 0.73 1.15
N LEU A 193 4.26 1.64 0.27
CA LEU A 193 3.42 1.33 -0.88
C LEU A 193 4.23 1.48 -2.17
N VAL A 194 4.25 0.44 -2.99
CA VAL A 194 4.65 0.53 -4.41
C VAL A 194 3.39 0.65 -5.23
N MET A 195 3.37 1.63 -6.13
CA MET A 195 2.21 1.98 -6.93
C MET A 195 2.43 1.49 -8.36
N VAL A 196 1.54 0.68 -8.91
CA VAL A 196 1.62 0.31 -10.33
C VAL A 196 0.39 0.82 -11.04
N GLU A 197 0.60 1.61 -12.09
CA GLU A 197 -0.45 2.11 -12.97
C GLU A 197 -0.31 1.41 -14.34
N ALA A 198 -1.33 0.63 -14.69
CA ALA A 198 -1.43 -0.08 -15.95
C ALA A 198 -2.07 0.83 -17.00
N LYS A 199 -1.33 1.12 -18.07
CA LYS A 199 -1.81 1.97 -19.16
C LYS A 199 -1.91 1.22 -20.47
N ARG A 200 -2.80 1.73 -21.33
CA ARG A 200 -2.83 1.34 -22.75
C ARG A 200 -1.56 1.84 -23.44
N VAL A 201 -1.19 1.16 -24.51
CA VAL A 201 -0.06 1.56 -25.36
C VAL A 201 -0.26 3.02 -25.79
N GLY A 202 0.78 3.85 -25.60
CA GLY A 202 0.77 5.27 -25.94
C GLY A 202 0.21 6.21 -24.87
N ALA A 203 -0.36 5.71 -23.77
CA ALA A 203 -0.90 6.53 -22.68
C ALA A 203 0.02 6.69 -21.46
N LEU A 204 1.26 6.17 -21.53
CA LEU A 204 2.18 6.09 -20.40
C LEU A 204 2.54 7.46 -19.80
N ASP A 205 2.69 8.51 -20.61
CA ASP A 205 3.10 9.82 -20.11
C ASP A 205 1.98 10.45 -19.24
N SER A 206 0.71 10.21 -19.59
CA SER A 206 -0.43 10.59 -18.74
C SER A 206 -0.49 9.75 -17.45
N GLY A 207 -0.12 8.47 -17.53
CA GLY A 207 -0.04 7.57 -16.38
C GLY A 207 1.08 7.91 -15.42
N MET A 208 2.21 8.44 -15.92
CA MET A 208 3.34 8.90 -15.11
C MET A 208 2.90 9.94 -14.08
N PHE A 209 2.20 10.98 -14.52
CA PHE A 209 1.74 12.05 -13.65
C PHE A 209 0.68 11.57 -12.64
N GLN A 210 -0.23 10.68 -13.05
CA GLN A 210 -1.20 10.07 -12.13
C GLN A 210 -0.51 9.23 -11.05
N CYS A 211 0.45 8.39 -11.44
CA CYS A 211 1.26 7.61 -10.52
C CYS A 211 2.01 8.54 -9.54
N LEU A 212 2.65 9.59 -10.08
CA LEU A 212 3.39 10.57 -9.29
C LEU A 212 2.50 11.28 -8.26
N ALA A 213 1.28 11.67 -8.63
CA ALA A 213 0.33 12.30 -7.70
C ALA A 213 0.00 11.38 -6.52
N PHE A 214 -0.32 10.11 -6.79
CA PHE A 214 -0.58 9.17 -5.69
C PHE A 214 0.66 8.88 -4.84
N MET A 215 1.84 8.73 -5.46
CA MET A 215 3.10 8.59 -4.73
C MET A 215 3.36 9.79 -3.83
N ALA A 216 3.04 11.00 -4.31
CA ALA A 216 3.24 12.24 -3.58
C ALA A 216 2.32 12.36 -2.37
N ILE A 217 1.05 11.94 -2.49
CA ILE A 217 0.11 11.86 -1.36
C ILE A 217 0.71 11.01 -0.22
N ILE A 218 1.26 9.85 -0.58
CA ILE A 218 1.89 8.93 0.38
C ILE A 218 3.16 9.55 0.95
N HIS A 219 4.03 10.09 0.11
CA HIS A 219 5.27 10.75 0.53
C HIS A 219 5.00 11.90 1.53
N HIS A 220 4.01 12.73 1.23
CA HIS A 220 3.57 13.82 2.11
C HIS A 220 3.04 13.29 3.45
N ALA A 221 2.20 12.24 3.43
CA ALA A 221 1.73 11.60 4.66
C ALA A 221 2.89 11.07 5.51
N ARG A 222 3.90 10.43 4.89
CA ARG A 222 5.09 9.95 5.60
C ARG A 222 5.93 11.08 6.21
N LYS A 223 6.08 12.21 5.49
CA LYS A 223 6.75 13.41 6.02
C LYS A 223 5.99 14.00 7.20
N LYS A 224 4.67 14.15 7.08
CA LYS A 224 3.80 14.65 8.18
C LYS A 224 3.89 13.75 9.41
N ALA A 225 4.04 12.45 9.21
CA ALA A 225 4.21 11.45 10.27
C ALA A 225 5.64 11.35 10.83
N ASN A 226 6.60 12.18 10.36
CA ASN A 226 8.01 12.13 10.74
C ASN A 226 8.64 10.73 10.60
N MET A 227 8.25 9.98 9.58
CA MET A 227 8.84 8.67 9.30
C MET A 227 10.30 8.82 8.87
N LYS A 228 11.18 7.93 9.34
CA LYS A 228 12.61 7.94 8.97
C LYS A 228 12.83 7.77 7.46
N ASN A 229 12.05 6.88 6.83
CA ASN A 229 12.06 6.69 5.40
C ASN A 229 10.76 7.23 4.79
N THR A 230 10.88 8.33 4.03
CA THR A 230 9.76 8.94 3.32
C THR A 230 9.78 8.61 1.83
N SER A 231 10.75 7.83 1.35
CA SER A 231 10.89 7.53 -0.08
C SER A 231 9.77 6.61 -0.58
N VAL A 232 9.20 6.89 -1.74
CA VAL A 232 8.09 6.11 -2.33
C VAL A 232 8.50 5.63 -3.71
N TYR A 233 8.19 4.38 -4.02
CA TYR A 233 8.41 3.79 -5.35
C TYR A 233 7.10 3.69 -6.13
N GLY A 234 7.18 3.91 -7.43
CA GLY A 234 6.07 3.76 -8.36
C GLY A 234 6.54 3.18 -9.68
N ILE A 235 5.59 2.64 -10.43
CA ILE A 235 5.80 1.96 -11.69
C ILE A 235 4.65 2.35 -12.61
N VAL A 236 4.97 2.76 -13.82
CA VAL A 236 3.98 2.95 -14.88
C VAL A 236 4.34 2.03 -16.02
N THR A 237 3.38 1.22 -16.44
CA THR A 237 3.65 0.14 -17.39
C THR A 237 2.47 -0.16 -18.30
N ASP A 238 2.77 -0.52 -19.54
CA ASP A 238 1.83 -1.11 -20.50
C ASP A 238 2.17 -2.60 -20.73
N SER A 239 2.80 -3.25 -19.75
CA SER A 239 3.42 -4.58 -19.80
C SER A 239 4.69 -4.68 -20.66
N PHE A 240 4.90 -3.78 -21.64
CA PHE A 240 6.03 -3.84 -22.56
C PHE A 240 7.11 -2.79 -22.26
N ARG A 241 6.72 -1.57 -21.88
CA ARG A 241 7.57 -0.51 -21.33
C ARG A 241 7.28 -0.37 -19.84
N TRP A 242 8.35 -0.26 -19.05
CA TRP A 242 8.31 -0.14 -17.61
C TRP A 242 9.07 1.11 -17.20
N ASP A 243 8.35 2.13 -16.73
CA ASP A 243 8.90 3.35 -16.17
C ASP A 243 8.87 3.23 -14.65
N PHE A 244 10.03 3.02 -14.05
CA PHE A 244 10.20 2.99 -12.60
C PHE A 244 10.43 4.41 -12.10
N ILE A 245 9.76 4.77 -11.02
CA ILE A 245 9.76 6.11 -10.44
C ILE A 245 10.12 5.98 -8.96
N GLN A 246 10.95 6.88 -8.46
CA GLN A 246 11.22 7.00 -7.02
C GLN A 246 11.10 8.47 -6.61
N ILE A 247 10.24 8.75 -5.63
CA ILE A 247 10.32 9.99 -4.85
C ILE A 247 11.31 9.75 -3.72
N ARG A 248 12.40 10.51 -3.70
CA ARG A 248 13.42 10.51 -2.65
C ARG A 248 12.93 11.26 -1.40
N GLY A 249 13.64 11.10 -0.29
CA GLY A 249 13.27 11.75 0.97
C GLY A 249 13.26 13.29 0.94
N ASN A 250 14.02 13.90 0.02
CA ASN A 250 14.08 15.34 -0.23
C ASN A 250 12.97 15.86 -1.17
N SER A 251 11.99 15.03 -1.53
CA SER A 251 10.89 15.38 -2.45
C SER A 251 11.33 15.59 -3.90
N GLU A 252 12.51 15.10 -4.29
CA GLU A 252 12.86 14.93 -5.71
C GLU A 252 12.31 13.61 -6.24
N TYR A 253 11.80 13.59 -7.46
CA TYR A 253 11.47 12.36 -8.17
C TYR A 253 12.45 12.08 -9.29
N ILE A 254 12.77 10.79 -9.48
CA ILE A 254 13.59 10.29 -10.57
C ILE A 254 12.86 9.18 -11.30
N THR A 255 13.17 9.03 -12.58
CA THR A 255 12.55 8.00 -13.44
C THR A 255 13.62 7.20 -14.18
N ARG A 256 13.42 5.89 -14.31
CA ARG A 256 14.25 5.04 -15.17
C ARG A 256 13.38 4.07 -15.97
N ARG A 257 13.65 4.02 -17.28
CA ARG A 257 12.83 3.31 -18.26
C ARG A 257 13.49 2.04 -18.76
N TYR A 258 12.73 0.97 -18.80
CA TYR A 258 13.13 -0.31 -19.39
C TYR A 258 12.08 -0.80 -20.38
N ARG A 259 12.52 -1.66 -21.31
CA ARG A 259 11.65 -2.37 -22.26
C ARG A 259 11.76 -3.87 -22.03
N TRP A 260 10.61 -4.52 -21.83
CA TRP A 260 10.50 -5.95 -21.56
C TRP A 260 11.30 -6.79 -22.56
N LYS A 261 11.14 -6.52 -23.85
CA LYS A 261 11.81 -7.23 -24.96
C LYS A 261 13.33 -7.35 -24.79
N TYR A 262 13.99 -6.34 -24.22
CA TYR A 262 15.44 -6.27 -24.15
C TYR A 262 15.99 -6.41 -22.73
N ARG A 263 15.16 -6.13 -21.72
CA ARG A 263 15.61 -5.93 -20.34
C ARG A 263 14.72 -6.66 -19.32
N LYS A 264 14.07 -7.76 -19.71
CA LYS A 264 13.18 -8.55 -18.82
C LYS A 264 13.84 -8.96 -17.50
N VAL A 265 15.10 -9.40 -17.53
CA VAL A 265 15.83 -9.78 -16.32
C VAL A 265 16.06 -8.57 -15.41
N GLN A 266 16.45 -7.42 -15.97
CA GLN A 266 16.62 -6.18 -15.20
C GLN A 266 15.29 -5.69 -14.60
N ILE A 267 14.19 -5.80 -15.34
CA ILE A 267 12.84 -5.43 -14.86
C ILE A 267 12.46 -6.29 -13.66
N VAL A 268 12.57 -7.62 -13.78
CA VAL A 268 12.27 -8.55 -12.69
C VAL A 268 13.20 -8.32 -11.49
N SER A 269 14.49 -8.11 -11.72
CA SER A 269 15.46 -7.82 -10.65
C SER A 269 15.15 -6.50 -9.93
N LEU A 270 14.72 -5.48 -10.66
CA LEU A 270 14.34 -4.21 -10.04
C LEU A 270 13.02 -4.32 -9.26
N LEU A 271 12.03 -5.07 -9.76
CA LEU A 271 10.83 -5.42 -9.00
C LEU A 271 11.20 -6.13 -7.70
N TYR A 272 12.07 -7.14 -7.78
CA TYR A 272 12.56 -7.89 -6.63
C TYR A 272 13.21 -6.96 -5.59
N LYS A 273 14.15 -6.11 -6.04
CA LYS A 273 14.82 -5.10 -5.19
C LYS A 273 13.86 -4.12 -4.55
N ILE A 274 12.85 -3.65 -5.28
CA ILE A 274 11.82 -2.74 -4.75
C ILE A 274 10.98 -3.46 -3.70
N PHE A 275 10.58 -4.71 -3.94
CA PHE A 275 9.81 -5.49 -2.98
C PHE A 275 10.62 -5.76 -1.70
N GLU A 276 11.90 -6.11 -1.86
CA GLU A 276 12.82 -6.29 -0.76
C GLU A 276 13.01 -5.00 0.04
N THR A 277 13.25 -3.86 -0.62
CA THR A 277 13.39 -2.54 0.04
C THR A 277 12.12 -2.14 0.80
N THR A 278 10.97 -2.48 0.22
CA THR A 278 9.65 -2.30 0.85
C THR A 278 9.57 -3.14 2.12
N ALA A 279 9.94 -4.43 2.08
CA ALA A 279 10.01 -5.26 3.29
C ALA A 279 11.04 -4.73 4.32
N HIS A 280 12.20 -4.23 3.89
CA HIS A 280 13.24 -3.73 4.81
C HIS A 280 12.80 -2.53 5.64
N SER A 281 12.01 -1.66 5.04
CA SER A 281 11.49 -0.48 5.71
C SER A 281 10.47 -0.83 6.82
N SER A 282 10.11 -2.12 6.99
CA SER A 282 9.29 -2.66 8.08
C SER A 282 10.04 -2.94 9.38
N SER A 283 11.31 -3.35 9.31
CA SER A 283 12.08 -3.84 10.47
C SER A 283 12.71 -2.70 11.28
N ILE A 284 12.85 -1.51 10.68
CA ILE A 284 13.52 -0.34 11.27
C ILE A 284 12.52 0.58 12.00
N GLN A 285 11.22 0.30 11.91
CA GLN A 285 10.21 1.07 12.65
C GLN A 285 10.02 0.51 14.06
N PRO A 286 10.36 1.25 15.13
CA PRO A 286 9.91 0.88 16.45
C PRO A 286 8.37 0.87 16.43
N GLN A 287 7.75 -0.21 16.92
CA GLN A 287 6.31 -0.21 17.17
C GLN A 287 5.95 1.05 17.95
N PRO A 288 5.14 1.97 17.41
CA PRO A 288 4.64 3.06 18.22
C PRO A 288 3.76 2.41 19.29
N GLN A 289 4.03 2.72 20.56
CA GLN A 289 3.12 2.45 21.64
C GLN A 289 1.70 2.79 21.19
N ARG A 290 0.77 1.86 21.42
CA ARG A 290 -0.68 1.96 21.26
C ARG A 290 -1.22 3.30 21.81
N LYS A 291 -1.14 4.38 21.04
CA LYS A 291 -1.86 5.63 21.29
C LYS A 291 -2.32 6.21 19.95
N ARG A 292 -3.57 5.88 19.63
CA ARG A 292 -4.55 6.80 19.04
C ARG A 292 -4.14 7.46 17.71
N TRP A 293 -3.87 6.65 16.69
CA TRP A 293 -3.86 7.05 15.27
C TRP A 293 -5.28 7.26 14.71
N ARG A 294 -6.12 8.06 15.40
CA ARG A 294 -7.44 8.52 14.89
C ARG A 294 -7.66 10.03 15.02
N GLU A 295 -6.69 10.79 15.49
CA GLU A 295 -6.74 12.25 15.50
C GLU A 295 -5.55 12.78 14.70
N GLY A 296 -5.78 13.14 13.43
CA GLY A 296 -4.90 14.08 12.69
C GLY A 296 -4.35 13.65 11.32
N SER A 297 -4.53 12.41 10.87
CA SER A 297 -4.25 12.03 9.48
C SER A 297 -5.57 11.92 8.72
N ASP A 298 -5.96 12.97 7.98
CA ASP A 298 -7.19 12.96 7.18
C ASP A 298 -7.09 12.08 5.92
N THR A 299 -6.03 11.28 5.76
CA THR A 299 -5.91 10.33 4.66
C THR A 299 -6.70 9.06 4.99
N GLU A 300 -7.79 8.82 4.27
CA GLU A 300 -8.63 7.64 4.45
C GLU A 300 -8.27 6.62 3.37
N PHE A 301 -7.62 5.53 3.78
CA PHE A 301 -7.39 4.37 2.93
C PHE A 301 -8.48 3.34 3.21
N THR A 302 -9.52 3.31 2.38
CA THR A 302 -10.64 2.38 2.53
C THR A 302 -10.42 1.14 1.66
N ALA A 303 -10.31 -0.03 2.30
CA ALA A 303 -10.56 -1.31 1.65
C ALA A 303 -12.04 -1.65 1.88
N GLU A 304 -12.90 -1.26 0.94
CA GLU A 304 -14.27 -1.80 0.91
C GLU A 304 -14.18 -3.23 0.40
N LEU A 305 -13.95 -4.17 1.32
CA LEU A 305 -14.26 -5.58 1.09
C LEU A 305 -15.79 -5.68 1.06
N GLU A 306 -16.38 -5.67 -0.14
CA GLU A 306 -17.75 -6.13 -0.30
C GLU A 306 -17.84 -7.54 0.29
N GLN A 307 -18.55 -7.68 1.40
CA GLN A 307 -18.88 -8.99 1.93
C GLN A 307 -19.70 -9.71 0.86
N PRO A 308 -19.40 -10.99 0.56
CA PRO A 308 -20.23 -11.75 -0.37
C PRO A 308 -21.64 -11.76 0.18
N ARG A 309 -22.58 -11.22 -0.60
CA ARG A 309 -24.00 -11.34 -0.33
C ARG A 309 -24.28 -12.84 -0.20
N ARG A 310 -24.54 -13.29 1.03
CA ARG A 310 -25.07 -14.63 1.27
C ARG A 310 -26.44 -14.67 0.61
N GLY A 311 -26.50 -15.28 -0.58
CA GLY A 311 -27.72 -15.88 -1.09
C GLY A 311 -28.08 -17.12 -0.30
#